data_AF-A0A9X2FVY9-F1
#
_entry.id   AF-A0A9X2FVY9-F1
#
_cell.length_a   1.000
_cell.length_b   1.000
_cell.length_c   1.000
_cell.angle_alpha   90.00
_cell.angle_beta   90.00
_cell.angle_gamma   90.00
#
_symmetry.space_group_name_H-M   'P 1'
#
loop_
_entity.id
_entity.type
_entity.pdbx_description
1 polymer ?
#
loop_
_entity_poly.entity_id
_entity_poly.type
_entity_poly.pdbx_seq_one_letter_code
_entity_poly.pdbx_strand_id
1 'polypeptide(L)'
;PASEGVASRAELIEAFPEPARTALATARREGLSGEEGGRVAGFFRDTLQLRSTAPGEGGTTDAVLSRAEAALRDGRLTEALSEIEALPEPVREAMSDWIAPARTRAEALAAADTLSQSLTEN
;
A
#
# COMPACT_ATOMS: atom_id res chain seq x y z
N PRO A 1 25.30 -3.72 -14.10
CA PRO A 1 25.52 -2.70 -13.05
C PRO A 1 24.24 -2.51 -12.21
N ALA A 2 24.19 -3.17 -11.04
CA ALA A 2 23.30 -2.93 -9.90
C ALA A 2 23.87 -3.81 -8.77
N SER A 3 24.97 -3.36 -8.17
CA SER A 3 25.71 -4.10 -7.15
C SER A 3 25.30 -3.61 -5.76
N GLU A 4 24.79 -4.53 -4.94
CA GLU A 4 24.83 -4.52 -3.46
C GLU A 4 24.15 -3.37 -2.69
N GLY A 5 23.26 -2.63 -3.32
CA GLY A 5 22.42 -1.64 -2.64
C GLY A 5 20.98 -2.12 -2.53
N VAL A 6 20.38 -2.03 -1.35
CA VAL A 6 18.92 -2.13 -1.21
C VAL A 6 18.26 -1.11 -2.16
N ALA A 7 17.19 -1.49 -2.86
CA ALA A 7 16.51 -0.65 -3.86
C ALA A 7 16.39 0.81 -3.38
N SER A 8 16.78 1.76 -4.22
CA SER A 8 16.71 3.18 -3.88
C SER A 8 15.27 3.68 -3.83
N ARG A 9 15.02 4.81 -3.15
CA ARG A 9 13.68 5.43 -3.16
C ARG A 9 13.23 5.77 -4.58
N ALA A 10 14.15 6.23 -5.44
CA ALA A 10 13.83 6.56 -6.83
C ALA A 10 13.39 5.31 -7.61
N GLU A 11 14.12 4.20 -7.47
CA GLU A 11 13.75 2.92 -8.10
C GLU A 11 12.39 2.42 -7.60
N LEU A 12 12.11 2.54 -6.30
CA LEU A 12 10.79 2.17 -5.75
C LEU A 12 9.67 3.06 -6.29
N ILE A 13 9.89 4.36 -6.48
CA ILE A 13 8.91 5.28 -7.08
C ILE A 13 8.68 4.93 -8.56
N GLU A 14 9.74 4.63 -9.31
CA GLU A 14 9.64 4.28 -10.73
C GLU A 14 8.97 2.91 -10.94
N ALA A 15 9.20 1.96 -10.02
CA ALA A 15 8.63 0.63 -10.07
C ALA A 15 7.19 0.54 -9.53
N PHE A 16 6.68 1.55 -8.83
CA PHE A 16 5.33 1.53 -8.21
C PHE A 16 4.15 1.49 -9.21
N PRO A 17 4.14 2.24 -10.33
CA PRO A 17 2.94 2.39 -11.16
C PRO A 17 2.49 1.11 -11.88
N GLU A 18 3.41 0.20 -12.20
CA GLU A 18 3.10 -1.06 -12.89
C GLU A 18 2.28 -2.01 -11.98
N PRO A 19 2.76 -2.41 -10.80
CA PRO A 19 2.01 -3.27 -9.89
C PRO A 19 0.76 -2.58 -9.36
N ALA A 20 0.75 -1.25 -9.19
CA ALA A 20 -0.45 -0.51 -8.81
C ALA A 20 -1.58 -0.64 -9.86
N ARG A 21 -1.25 -0.61 -11.16
CA ARG A 21 -2.23 -0.84 -12.23
C ARG A 21 -2.75 -2.26 -12.22
N THR A 22 -1.88 -3.24 -11.98
CA THR A 22 -2.27 -4.65 -11.85
C THR A 22 -3.18 -4.86 -10.65
N ALA A 23 -2.86 -4.26 -9.50
CA ALA A 23 -3.69 -4.27 -8.30
C ALA A 23 -5.08 -3.65 -8.55
N LEU A 24 -5.17 -2.52 -9.27
CA LEU A 24 -6.44 -1.93 -9.67
C LEU A 24 -7.25 -2.84 -10.60
N ALA A 25 -6.59 -3.50 -11.56
CA ALA A 25 -7.26 -4.43 -12.46
C ALA A 25 -7.80 -5.67 -11.71
N THR A 26 -7.04 -6.20 -10.75
CA THR A 26 -7.48 -7.28 -9.87
C THR A 26 -8.64 -6.82 -8.99
N ALA A 27 -8.53 -5.64 -8.35
CA ALA A 27 -9.61 -5.09 -7.55
C ALA A 27 -10.92 -4.96 -8.34
N ARG A 28 -10.86 -4.53 -9.61
CA ARG A 28 -12.05 -4.43 -10.48
C ARG A 28 -12.65 -5.78 -10.82
N ARG A 29 -11.79 -6.76 -11.10
CA ARG A 29 -12.19 -8.14 -11.43
C ARG A 29 -12.89 -8.81 -10.24
N GLU A 30 -12.32 -8.64 -9.05
CA GLU A 30 -12.79 -9.23 -7.80
C GLU A 30 -13.91 -8.42 -7.12
N GLY A 31 -14.29 -7.26 -7.65
CA GLY A 31 -15.30 -6.37 -7.04
C GLY A 31 -14.82 -5.67 -5.76
N LEU A 32 -13.51 -5.57 -5.56
CA LEU A 32 -12.83 -5.00 -4.40
C LEU A 32 -12.37 -3.56 -4.62
N SER A 33 -12.68 -2.95 -5.77
CA SER A 33 -12.30 -1.56 -6.09
C SER A 33 -12.91 -0.53 -5.15
N GLY A 34 -13.96 -0.88 -4.39
CA GLY A 34 -14.70 0.06 -3.55
C GLY A 34 -15.59 1.02 -4.34
N GLU A 35 -15.74 0.81 -5.65
CA GLU A 35 -16.72 1.54 -6.48
C GLU A 35 -18.13 1.02 -6.12
N GLU A 36 -18.95 1.88 -5.52
CA GLU A 36 -20.35 1.59 -5.13
C GLU A 36 -21.26 1.07 -6.27
N GLY A 37 -20.77 0.98 -7.51
CA GLY A 37 -21.56 0.68 -8.72
C GLY A 37 -21.28 -0.65 -9.41
N GLY A 38 -20.48 -1.56 -8.86
CA GLY A 38 -19.96 -2.72 -9.58
C GLY A 38 -20.59 -4.09 -9.27
N ARG A 39 -21.93 -4.22 -9.34
CA ARG A 39 -22.69 -5.51 -9.30
C ARG A 39 -23.07 -6.15 -7.96
N VAL A 40 -22.97 -5.49 -6.80
CA VAL A 40 -23.53 -6.07 -5.55
C VAL A 40 -24.24 -5.03 -4.66
N ALA A 41 -25.13 -4.24 -5.25
CA ALA A 41 -26.23 -3.60 -4.49
C ALA A 41 -27.28 -4.62 -3.97
N GLY A 42 -26.98 -5.92 -3.98
CA GLY A 42 -27.96 -7.00 -3.98
C GLY A 42 -28.14 -7.79 -2.68
N PHE A 43 -27.27 -7.70 -1.65
CA PHE A 43 -27.46 -8.61 -0.49
C PHE A 43 -27.07 -8.11 0.92
N PHE A 44 -26.34 -7.00 1.09
CA PHE A 44 -26.02 -6.50 2.43
C PHE A 44 -26.80 -5.24 2.82
N ARG A 45 -28.01 -5.12 2.29
CA ARG A 45 -28.99 -4.10 2.69
C ARG A 45 -29.63 -4.42 4.05
N ASP A 46 -29.47 -5.64 4.57
CA ASP A 46 -30.16 -6.13 5.78
C ASP A 46 -29.34 -6.06 7.08
N THR A 47 -28.04 -5.75 7.02
CA THR A 47 -27.20 -5.48 8.21
C THR A 47 -26.83 -3.99 8.36
N LEU A 48 -27.42 -3.11 7.54
CA LEU A 48 -27.35 -1.65 7.68
C LEU A 48 -28.32 -1.16 8.77
N GLN A 49 -28.26 -1.79 9.94
CA GLN A 49 -28.95 -1.32 11.11
C GLN A 49 -27.93 -1.11 12.22
N LEU A 50 -27.79 0.18 12.55
CA LEU A 50 -27.37 0.71 13.85
C LEU A 50 -25.88 1.03 13.98
N ARG A 51 -25.58 2.27 13.57
CA ARG A 51 -24.42 3.12 13.93
C ARG A 51 -23.13 2.91 13.14
N SER A 52 -22.95 3.73 12.10
CA SER A 52 -22.04 4.89 12.17
C SER A 52 -21.86 5.48 10.78
N THR A 53 -22.36 6.70 10.59
CA THR A 53 -21.71 7.79 9.84
C THR A 53 -20.63 7.35 8.83
N ALA A 54 -21.02 6.89 7.64
CA ALA A 54 -20.07 6.51 6.60
C ALA A 54 -19.31 7.77 6.12
N PRO A 55 -18.01 7.94 6.44
CA PRO A 55 -17.26 9.04 5.90
C PRO A 55 -16.93 8.68 4.46
N GLY A 56 -17.65 9.28 3.52
CA GLY A 56 -17.31 9.25 2.11
C GLY A 56 -16.08 10.12 1.83
N GLU A 57 -14.90 9.66 2.24
CA GLU A 57 -13.59 10.08 1.75
C GLU A 57 -12.65 8.86 1.74
N GLY A 58 -12.42 8.27 0.56
CA GLY A 58 -11.17 7.57 0.25
C GLY A 58 -10.97 6.12 0.72
N GLY A 59 -11.98 5.25 0.62
CA GLY A 59 -11.86 3.81 0.89
C GLY A 59 -11.62 2.91 -0.34
N THR A 60 -11.54 3.47 -1.54
CA THR A 60 -11.32 2.69 -2.77
C THR A 60 -9.87 2.19 -2.85
N THR A 61 -9.65 1.08 -3.53
CA THR A 61 -8.28 0.58 -3.82
C THR A 61 -7.43 1.68 -4.48
N ASP A 62 -8.03 2.48 -5.37
CA ASP A 62 -7.37 3.60 -6.03
C ASP A 62 -6.94 4.70 -5.05
N ALA A 63 -7.81 5.08 -4.11
CA ALA A 63 -7.47 6.07 -3.09
C ALA A 63 -6.33 5.59 -2.18
N VAL A 64 -6.34 4.31 -1.78
CA VAL A 64 -5.28 3.70 -0.97
C VAL A 64 -3.96 3.68 -1.73
N LEU A 65 -3.95 3.23 -3.00
CA LEU A 65 -2.74 3.20 -3.83
C LEU A 65 -2.20 4.62 -4.10
N SER A 66 -3.08 5.61 -4.28
CA SER A 66 -2.69 7.01 -4.44
C SER A 66 -2.04 7.59 -3.18
N ARG A 67 -2.61 7.30 -2.00
CA ARG A 67 -1.99 7.70 -0.71
C ARG A 67 -0.66 7.00 -0.49
N ALA A 68 -0.56 5.71 -0.81
CA ALA A 68 0.69 4.98 -0.72
C ALA A 68 1.78 5.57 -1.62
N GLU A 69 1.44 5.94 -2.86
CA GLU A 69 2.37 6.60 -3.79
C GLU A 69 2.80 7.98 -3.30
N ALA A 70 1.88 8.77 -2.72
CA ALA A 70 2.19 10.06 -2.12
C ALA A 70 3.14 9.92 -0.92
N ALA A 71 2.84 9.00 0.00
CA ALA A 71 3.69 8.68 1.14
C ALA A 71 5.10 8.23 0.69
N LEU A 72 5.18 7.40 -0.35
CA LEU A 72 6.44 6.97 -0.94
C LEU A 72 7.26 8.15 -1.48
N ARG A 73 6.63 9.09 -2.19
CA ARG A 73 7.28 10.31 -2.71
C ARG A 73 7.77 11.21 -1.58
N ASP A 74 7.02 11.31 -0.49
CA ASP A 74 7.41 12.03 0.72
C ASP A 74 8.55 11.35 1.51
N GLY A 75 8.95 10.13 1.13
CA GLY A 75 9.94 9.34 1.86
C GLY A 75 9.37 8.58 3.07
N ARG A 76 8.04 8.58 3.25
CA ARG A 76 7.32 7.83 4.29
C ARG A 76 7.06 6.40 3.82
N LEU A 77 8.14 5.64 3.58
CA LEU A 77 8.08 4.28 3.04
C LEU A 77 7.28 3.31 3.90
N THR A 78 7.43 3.40 5.23
CA THR A 78 6.68 2.56 6.18
C THR A 78 5.18 2.80 6.07
N GLU A 79 4.77 4.06 5.91
CA GLU A 79 3.35 4.42 5.74
C GLU A 79 2.80 3.92 4.40
N ALA A 80 3.58 4.03 3.32
CA ALA A 80 3.21 3.46 2.03
C ALA A 80 2.99 1.94 2.10
N LEU A 81 3.86 1.22 2.83
CA LEU A 81 3.70 -0.21 3.08
C LEU A 81 2.44 -0.51 3.91
N SER A 82 2.18 0.25 4.97
CA SER A 82 0.98 0.07 5.81
C SER A 82 -0.33 0.29 5.03
N GLU A 83 -0.37 1.28 4.14
CA GLU A 83 -1.53 1.52 3.26
C GLU A 83 -1.76 0.32 2.32
N ILE A 84 -0.70 -0.22 1.71
CA ILE A 84 -0.81 -1.39 0.82
C ILE A 84 -1.20 -2.65 1.61
N GLU A 85 -0.71 -2.81 2.84
CA GLU A 85 -1.09 -3.90 3.74
C GLU A 85 -2.53 -3.81 4.26
N ALA A 86 -3.18 -2.64 4.13
CA ALA A 86 -4.61 -2.50 4.41
C ALA A 86 -5.49 -3.00 3.25
N LEU A 87 -4.93 -3.23 2.05
CA LEU A 87 -5.67 -3.74 0.91
C LEU A 87 -6.05 -5.22 1.09
N PRO A 88 -7.18 -5.67 0.50
CA PRO A 88 -7.52 -7.09 0.47
C PRO A 88 -6.41 -7.95 -0.14
N GLU A 89 -6.24 -9.17 0.35
CA GLU A 89 -5.21 -10.13 -0.10
C GLU A 89 -5.06 -10.23 -1.63
N PRO A 90 -6.12 -10.46 -2.43
CA PRO A 90 -5.94 -10.60 -3.89
C PRO A 90 -5.41 -9.33 -4.57
N VAL A 91 -5.67 -8.16 -3.99
CA VAL A 91 -5.19 -6.88 -4.51
C VAL A 91 -3.74 -6.64 -4.06
N ARG A 92 -3.43 -7.01 -2.82
CA ARG A 92 -2.09 -6.93 -2.24
C ARG A 92 -1.12 -7.89 -2.92
N GLU A 93 -1.58 -9.07 -3.32
CA GLU A 93 -0.77 -10.07 -4.01
C GLU A 93 -0.15 -9.49 -5.29
N ALA A 94 -0.92 -8.70 -6.05
CA ALA A 94 -0.44 -8.00 -7.24
C ALA A 94 0.66 -6.95 -6.95
N MET A 95 0.80 -6.51 -5.71
CA MET A 95 1.85 -5.59 -5.25
C MET A 95 3.08 -6.33 -4.69
N SER A 96 3.07 -7.66 -4.57
CA SER A 96 4.11 -8.43 -3.85
C SER A 96 5.52 -8.17 -4.38
N ASP A 97 5.66 -8.08 -5.71
CA ASP A 97 6.95 -7.84 -6.37
C ASP A 97 7.57 -6.48 -6.01
N TRP A 98 6.72 -5.50 -5.65
CA TRP A 98 7.16 -4.20 -5.15
C TRP A 98 7.30 -4.18 -3.63
N ILE A 99 6.41 -4.86 -2.90
CA ILE A 99 6.43 -4.93 -1.43
C ILE A 99 7.75 -5.56 -0.95
N ALA A 100 8.24 -6.60 -1.62
CA ALA A 100 9.48 -7.28 -1.22
C ALA A 100 10.70 -6.34 -1.15
N PRO A 101 11.11 -5.65 -2.24
CA PRO A 101 12.23 -4.70 -2.17
C PRO A 101 11.93 -3.48 -1.29
N ALA A 102 10.67 -3.03 -1.21
CA ALA A 102 10.27 -1.94 -0.33
C ALA A 102 10.45 -2.30 1.16
N ARG A 103 10.08 -3.51 1.58
CA ARG A 103 10.28 -4.02 2.94
C ARG A 103 11.77 -4.15 3.29
N THR A 104 12.57 -4.72 2.38
CA THR A 104 14.03 -4.80 2.59
C THR A 104 14.64 -3.42 2.82
N ARG A 105 14.16 -2.39 2.10
CA ARG A 105 14.58 -1.00 2.32
C ARG A 105 14.15 -0.47 3.67
N ALA A 106 12.89 -0.68 4.07
CA ALA A 106 12.38 -0.23 5.36
C ALA A 106 13.17 -0.86 6.52
N GLU A 107 13.46 -2.16 6.44
CA GLU A 107 14.26 -2.89 7.43
C GLU A 107 15.70 -2.37 7.51
N ALA A 108 16.34 -2.12 6.36
CA ALA A 108 17.69 -1.54 6.32
C ALA A 108 17.75 -0.15 6.96
N LEU A 109 16.73 0.70 6.74
CA LEU A 109 16.64 2.02 7.36
C LEU A 109 16.43 1.92 8.88
N ALA A 110 15.57 1.02 9.34
CA ALA A 110 15.34 0.79 10.77
C ALA A 110 16.58 0.25 11.50
N ALA A 111 17.33 -0.65 10.86
CA ALA A 111 18.58 -1.18 11.41
C ALA A 111 19.65 -0.08 11.53
N ALA A 112 19.77 0.80 10.53
CA ALA A 112 20.71 1.92 10.56
C ALA A 112 20.36 2.95 11.65
N ASP A 113 19.08 3.23 11.85
CA ASP A 113 18.59 4.12 12.92
C ASP A 113 18.90 3.53 14.31
N THR A 114 18.62 2.24 14.51
CA THR A 114 18.92 1.52 15.76
C THR A 114 20.41 1.57 16.11
N LEU A 115 21.29 1.37 15.12
CA LEU A 115 22.74 1.48 15.32
C LEU A 115 23.14 2.89 15.77
N SER A 116 22.57 3.93 15.15
CA SER A 116 22.85 5.33 15.48
C SER A 116 22.40 5.70 16.90
N GLN A 117 21.24 5.20 17.32
CA GLN A 117 20.76 5.35 18.70
C GLN A 117 21.71 4.68 19.70
N SER A 118 22.12 3.42 19.45
CA SER A 118 23.04 2.68 20.32
C SER A 118 24.43 3.33 20.47
N LEU A 119 24.90 4.01 19.41
CA LEU A 119 26.16 4.76 19.39
C LEU A 119 26.08 6.07 20.18
N THR A 120 24.89 6.64 20.32
CA THR A 120 24.67 7.89 21.08
C THR A 120 24.36 7.61 22.56
N GLU A 121 23.89 6.39 22.88
CA GLU A 121 23.62 5.93 24.25
C GLU A 121 24.87 5.39 25.00
N ASN A 122 26.04 5.31 24.36
CA ASN A 122 27.34 4.97 24.99
C ASN A 122 28.22 6.21 25.20
#